data_AF-A0A4S9LFE9-F1
#
_entry.id   AF-A0A4S9LFE9-F1
#
_cell.length_a   1.000
_cell.length_b   1.000
_cell.length_c   1.000
_cell.angle_alpha   90.00
_cell.angle_beta   90.00
_cell.angle_gamma   90.00
#
_symmetry.space_group_name_H-M   'P 1'
#
loop_
_entity.id
_entity.type
_entity.pdbx_description
1 polymer ?
#
loop_
_entity_poly.entity_id
_entity_poly.type
_entity_poly.pdbx_seq_one_letter_code
_entity_poly.pdbx_strand_id
1 'polypeptide(L)'
;MAEAWTEADYEAALAKLEALTDKVTALRTTIPGLISPLTRPATTKCAAFVGLKKAAIGAVTGVQDLRKEWESNDMQDLLKRTKESYGKDSDLAPAAEVSAWGWTKEDEEKSQQQQQQPDKEVKTEDGVAG
;
A
#
# COMPACT_ATOMS: atom_id res chain seq x y z
N MET A 1 -9.54 2.83 -26.98
CA MET A 1 -10.38 2.91 -25.78
C MET A 1 -9.59 2.24 -24.67
N ALA A 2 -9.30 2.92 -23.56
CA ALA A 2 -8.59 2.27 -22.45
C ALA A 2 -9.49 1.13 -21.94
N GLU A 3 -8.91 -0.07 -21.84
CA GLU A 3 -9.59 -1.27 -21.37
C GLU A 3 -10.26 -1.01 -20.02
N ALA A 4 -11.51 -1.44 -19.88
CA ALA A 4 -12.22 -1.34 -18.62
C ALA A 4 -11.46 -2.17 -17.59
N TRP A 5 -11.12 -1.58 -16.44
CA TRP A 5 -10.48 -2.34 -15.38
C TRP A 5 -11.46 -3.36 -14.85
N THR A 6 -10.96 -4.54 -14.54
CA THR A 6 -11.71 -5.54 -13.82
C THR A 6 -11.89 -5.11 -12.36
N GLU A 7 -12.85 -5.71 -11.66
CA GLU A 7 -13.03 -5.47 -10.22
C GLU A 7 -11.72 -5.71 -9.43
N ALA A 8 -10.99 -6.77 -9.78
CA ALA A 8 -9.69 -7.09 -9.18
C ALA A 8 -8.64 -5.98 -9.39
N ASP A 9 -8.63 -5.33 -10.55
CA ASP A 9 -7.70 -4.21 -10.80
C ASP A 9 -8.02 -3.00 -9.91
N TYR A 10 -9.31 -2.76 -9.63
CA TYR A 10 -9.74 -1.69 -8.73
C TYR A 10 -9.40 -2.00 -7.27
N GLU A 11 -9.56 -3.25 -6.83
CA GLU A 11 -9.18 -3.67 -5.47
C GLU A 11 -7.66 -3.54 -5.25
N ALA A 12 -6.85 -4.00 -6.21
CA ALA A 12 -5.40 -3.85 -6.15
C ALA A 12 -4.96 -2.37 -6.15
N ALA A 13 -5.67 -1.53 -6.90
CA ALA A 13 -5.46 -0.09 -6.88
C ALA A 13 -5.79 0.54 -5.51
N LEU A 14 -6.88 0.11 -4.86
CA LEU A 14 -7.24 0.55 -3.51
C LEU A 14 -6.18 0.12 -2.48
N ALA A 15 -5.67 -1.10 -2.58
CA ALA A 15 -4.56 -1.58 -1.74
C ALA A 15 -3.30 -0.70 -1.89
N LYS A 16 -2.94 -0.32 -3.12
CA LYS A 16 -1.81 0.60 -3.38
C LYS A 16 -2.04 1.99 -2.77
N LEU A 17 -3.26 2.52 -2.84
CA LEU A 17 -3.60 3.82 -2.23
C LEU A 17 -3.59 3.77 -0.70
N GLU A 18 -4.04 2.67 -0.11
CA GLU A 18 -3.97 2.41 1.33
C GLU A 18 -2.52 2.37 1.81
N ALA A 19 -1.66 1.58 1.16
CA ALA A 19 -0.24 1.49 1.48
C ALA A 19 0.48 2.85 1.40
N LEU A 20 0.15 3.67 0.40
CA LEU A 20 0.69 5.03 0.27
C LEU A 20 0.20 5.94 1.41
N THR A 21 -1.06 5.80 1.81
CA THR A 21 -1.65 6.58 2.90
C THR A 21 -1.01 6.25 4.25
N ASP A 22 -0.66 4.98 4.47
CA ASP A 22 0.10 4.54 5.65
C ASP A 22 1.48 5.21 5.71
N LYS A 23 2.19 5.30 4.58
CA LYS A 23 3.50 5.98 4.52
C LYS A 23 3.40 7.47 4.82
N VAL A 24 2.39 8.16 4.28
CA VAL A 24 2.13 9.57 4.59
C VAL A 24 1.81 9.75 6.07
N THR A 25 1.00 8.85 6.64
CA THR A 25 0.64 8.88 8.05
C THR A 25 1.85 8.63 8.95
N ALA A 26 2.71 7.69 8.59
CA ALA A 26 3.98 7.45 9.30
C ALA A 26 4.86 8.70 9.28
N LEU A 27 4.94 9.43 8.16
CA LEU A 27 5.72 10.67 8.09
C LEU A 27 5.20 11.76 9.04
N ARG A 28 3.89 11.83 9.33
CA ARG A 28 3.34 12.78 10.32
C ARG A 28 3.93 12.58 11.70
N THR A 29 4.29 11.34 12.05
CA THR A 29 4.90 11.01 13.35
C THR A 29 6.39 11.30 13.43
N THR A 30 7.01 11.74 12.32
CA THR A 30 8.46 11.96 12.22
C THR A 30 8.95 13.09 13.11
N ILE A 31 8.26 14.25 13.11
CA ILE A 31 8.64 15.38 13.97
C ILE A 31 8.54 14.99 15.46
N PRO A 32 7.43 14.40 15.94
CA PRO A 32 7.37 13.83 17.29
C PRO A 32 8.49 12.81 17.57
N GLY A 33 8.83 11.96 16.61
CA GLY A 33 9.90 10.96 16.72
C GLY A 33 11.30 11.58 16.85
N LEU A 34 11.57 12.69 16.16
CA LEU A 34 12.83 13.42 16.22
C LEU A 34 13.07 14.09 17.58
N ILE A 35 12.02 14.67 18.16
CA ILE A 35 12.13 15.42 19.42
C ILE A 35 12.04 14.52 20.66
N SER A 36 11.39 13.35 20.54
CA SER A 36 11.17 12.42 21.66
C SER A 36 12.45 12.04 22.44
N PRO A 37 13.60 11.77 21.79
CA PRO A 37 14.87 11.51 22.50
C PRO A 37 15.37 12.72 23.32
N LEU A 38 15.02 13.94 22.93
CA LEU A 38 15.45 15.19 23.58
C LEU A 38 14.54 15.56 24.76
N THR A 39 13.29 15.11 24.77
CA THR A 39 12.31 15.43 25.81
C THR A 39 12.20 14.37 26.90
N ARG A 40 12.98 13.28 26.82
CA ARG A 40 12.92 12.18 27.81
C ARG A 40 13.67 12.54 29.10
N PRO A 41 13.02 12.51 30.28
CA PRO A 41 13.58 12.99 31.55
C PRO A 41 14.86 12.30 32.06
N ALA A 42 15.21 11.11 31.53
CA ALA A 42 16.32 10.28 32.03
C ALA A 42 17.33 9.87 30.95
N THR A 43 17.34 10.54 29.79
CA THR A 43 18.24 10.19 28.68
C THR A 43 19.54 10.97 28.79
N THR A 44 20.69 10.29 28.78
CA THR A 44 22.00 10.96 28.73
C THR A 44 22.13 11.74 27.42
N LYS A 45 22.93 12.82 27.41
CA LYS A 45 23.14 13.63 26.18
C LYS A 45 23.60 12.77 24.98
N CYS A 46 24.48 11.80 25.22
CA CYS A 46 24.93 10.86 24.19
C CYS A 46 23.79 9.98 23.67
N ALA A 47 22.96 9.42 24.57
CA ALA A 47 21.82 8.60 24.16
C ALA A 47 20.75 9.42 23.42
N ALA A 48 20.53 10.68 23.81
CA ALA A 48 19.61 11.60 23.16
C ALA A 48 20.09 11.94 21.73
N PHE A 49 21.39 12.21 21.55
CA PHE A 49 21.99 12.46 20.24
C PHE A 49 21.91 11.23 19.32
N VAL A 50 22.21 10.03 19.85
CA VAL A 50 22.07 8.78 19.08
C VAL A 50 20.62 8.54 18.65
N GLY A 51 19.66 8.77 19.56
CA GLY A 51 18.24 8.67 19.27
C GLY A 51 17.79 9.66 18.20
N LEU A 52 18.19 10.93 18.31
CA LEU A 52 17.92 11.96 17.31
C LEU A 52 18.52 11.58 15.94
N LYS A 53 19.78 11.16 15.89
CA LYS A 53 20.44 10.74 14.65
C LYS A 53 19.69 9.59 13.99
N LYS A 54 19.29 8.57 14.76
CA LYS A 54 18.51 7.44 14.25
C LYS A 54 17.16 7.88 13.70
N ALA A 55 16.43 8.73 14.43
CA ALA A 55 15.16 9.27 13.99
C ALA A 55 15.29 10.12 12.71
N ALA A 56 16.36 10.92 12.60
CA ALA A 56 16.64 11.74 11.42
C ALA A 56 16.99 10.90 10.18
N ILE A 57 17.78 9.84 10.34
CA ILE A 57 18.04 8.91 9.24
C ILE A 57 16.73 8.25 8.79
N GLY A 58 15.94 7.74 9.72
CA GLY A 58 14.64 7.13 9.41
C GLY A 58 13.68 8.09 8.70
N ALA A 59 13.65 9.36 9.13
CA ALA A 59 12.87 10.42 8.49
C ALA A 59 13.27 10.62 7.02
N VAL A 60 14.57 10.76 6.75
CA VAL A 60 15.10 10.98 5.40
C VAL A 60 14.81 9.77 4.51
N THR A 61 15.05 8.55 5.01
CA THR A 61 14.73 7.33 4.28
C THR A 61 13.24 7.24 3.96
N GLY A 62 12.36 7.50 4.94
CA GLY A 62 10.92 7.49 4.73
C GLY A 62 10.44 8.49 3.67
N VAL A 63 11.00 9.71 3.65
CA VAL A 63 10.69 10.72 2.62
C VAL A 63 11.18 10.27 1.24
N GLN A 64 12.38 9.69 1.17
CA GLN A 64 12.93 9.18 -0.10
C GLN A 64 12.09 8.03 -0.65
N ASP A 65 11.63 7.12 0.20
CA ASP A 65 10.84 5.98 -0.22
C ASP A 65 9.41 6.38 -0.62
N LEU A 66 8.79 7.30 0.12
CA LEU A 66 7.52 7.91 -0.31
C LEU A 66 7.69 8.58 -1.68
N ARG A 67 8.76 9.35 -1.89
CA ARG A 67 9.00 10.03 -3.15
C ARG A 67 9.13 9.04 -4.31
N LYS A 68 9.93 7.98 -4.16
CA LYS A 68 10.11 6.95 -5.19
C LYS A 68 8.78 6.31 -5.58
N GLU A 69 7.96 5.98 -4.59
CA GLU A 69 6.67 5.33 -4.83
C GLU A 69 5.66 6.29 -5.44
N TRP A 70 5.61 7.53 -4.96
CA TRP A 70 4.77 8.58 -5.53
C TRP A 70 5.14 8.88 -6.98
N GLU A 71 6.44 8.97 -7.30
CA GLU A 71 6.95 9.23 -8.65
C GLU A 71 6.95 7.98 -9.54
N SER A 72 6.53 6.81 -9.05
CA SER A 72 6.44 5.61 -9.87
C SER A 72 5.38 5.77 -10.97
N ASN A 73 5.64 5.20 -12.15
CA ASN A 73 4.71 5.26 -13.28
C ASN A 73 3.34 4.69 -12.89
N ASP A 74 3.32 3.52 -12.25
CA ASP A 74 2.10 2.88 -11.76
C ASP A 74 1.25 3.82 -10.87
N MET A 75 1.89 4.53 -9.93
CA MET A 75 1.19 5.45 -9.03
C MET A 75 0.69 6.69 -9.78
N GLN A 76 1.51 7.26 -10.67
CA GLN A 76 1.11 8.41 -11.48
C GLN A 76 -0.05 8.06 -12.43
N ASP A 77 -0.03 6.88 -13.04
CA ASP A 77 -1.11 6.39 -13.90
C ASP A 77 -2.39 6.14 -13.10
N LEU A 78 -2.27 5.56 -11.89
CA LEU A 78 -3.40 5.38 -10.97
C LEU A 78 -4.02 6.73 -10.56
N LEU A 79 -3.19 7.70 -10.15
CA LEU A 79 -3.66 9.03 -9.77
C LEU A 79 -4.32 9.77 -10.95
N LYS A 80 -3.74 9.63 -12.15
CA LYS A 80 -4.31 10.19 -13.38
C LYS A 80 -5.68 9.58 -13.68
N ARG A 81 -5.80 8.26 -13.64
CA ARG A 81 -7.07 7.54 -13.86
C ARG A 81 -8.12 7.91 -12.82
N THR A 82 -7.72 8.02 -11.55
CA THR A 82 -8.61 8.45 -10.46
C THR A 82 -9.17 9.84 -10.73
N LYS A 83 -8.31 10.78 -11.15
CA LYS A 83 -8.73 12.14 -11.51
C LYS A 83 -9.64 12.17 -12.74
N GLU A 84 -9.35 11.37 -13.76
CA GLU A 84 -10.20 11.22 -14.94
C GLU A 84 -11.56 10.60 -14.60
N SER A 85 -11.60 9.63 -13.68
CA SER A 85 -12.84 9.00 -13.21
C SER A 85 -13.67 10.02 -12.45
N TYR A 86 -13.07 10.74 -11.49
CA TYR A 86 -13.76 11.77 -10.73
C TYR A 86 -14.28 12.92 -11.61
N GLY A 87 -13.57 13.23 -12.70
CA GLY A 87 -14.02 14.22 -13.68
C GLY A 87 -15.24 13.78 -14.50
N LYS A 88 -15.47 12.46 -14.65
CA LYS A 88 -16.63 11.89 -15.34
C LYS A 88 -17.81 11.69 -14.39
N ASP A 89 -17.53 11.28 -13.16
CA ASP A 89 -18.51 11.11 -12.10
C ASP A 89 -17.96 11.65 -10.80
N SER A 90 -18.56 12.73 -10.33
CA SER A 90 -18.17 13.40 -9.09
C SER A 90 -18.99 12.92 -7.88
N ASP A 91 -19.96 12.03 -8.07
CA ASP A 91 -20.75 11.51 -6.96
C ASP A 91 -19.93 10.49 -6.16
N LEU A 92 -19.56 10.89 -4.94
CA LEU A 92 -18.84 10.06 -3.99
C LEU A 92 -19.78 9.44 -2.94
N ALA A 93 -21.10 9.67 -3.03
CA ALA A 93 -22.06 9.07 -2.10
C ALA A 93 -21.93 7.53 -2.00
N PRO A 94 -21.70 6.78 -3.11
CA PRO A 94 -21.51 5.33 -3.03
C PRO A 94 -20.26 4.90 -2.24
N ALA A 95 -19.24 5.76 -2.15
CA ALA A 95 -18.03 5.45 -1.39
C ALA A 95 -18.29 5.33 0.12
N ALA A 96 -19.44 5.83 0.63
CA ALA A 96 -19.83 5.65 2.01
C ALA A 96 -20.18 4.20 2.37
N GLU A 97 -20.52 3.37 1.38
CA GLU A 97 -20.85 1.95 1.56
C GLU A 97 -19.61 1.05 1.51
N VAL A 98 -18.47 1.60 1.08
CA VAL A 98 -17.23 0.87 0.85
C VAL A 98 -16.23 1.16 1.97
N SER A 99 -15.53 0.14 2.47
CA SER A 99 -14.51 0.33 3.51
C SER A 99 -13.35 1.17 2.98
N ALA A 100 -12.92 2.16 3.76
CA ALA A 100 -11.73 2.95 3.44
C ALA A 100 -10.40 2.20 3.68
N TRP A 101 -10.44 1.07 4.39
CA TRP A 101 -9.27 0.31 4.84
C TRP A 101 -9.51 -1.20 4.74
N GLY A 102 -8.43 -1.97 4.65
CA GLY A 102 -8.46 -3.44 4.60
C GLY A 102 -8.03 -4.03 3.27
N TRP A 103 -7.85 -3.21 2.24
CA TRP A 103 -7.53 -3.64 0.88
C TRP A 103 -6.14 -4.26 0.78
N THR A 104 -5.16 -3.75 1.54
CA THR A 104 -3.82 -4.34 1.59
C THR A 104 -3.84 -5.78 2.10
N LYS A 105 -4.67 -6.08 3.10
CA LYS A 105 -4.79 -7.44 3.64
C LYS A 105 -5.50 -8.36 2.65
N GLU A 106 -6.55 -7.88 2.02
CA GLU A 106 -7.29 -8.64 1.01
C GLU A 106 -6.41 -8.97 -0.20
N ASP A 107 -5.56 -8.04 -0.64
CA ASP A 107 -4.59 -8.23 -1.73
C ASP A 107 -3.51 -9.25 -1.34
N GLU A 108 -2.97 -9.17 -0.12
CA GLU A 108 -2.02 -10.14 0.43
C GLU A 108 -2.62 -11.55 0.57
N GLU A 109 -3.87 -11.66 1.03
CA GLU A 109 -4.59 -12.92 1.18
C GLU A 109 -4.91 -13.55 -0.19
N LYS A 110 -5.35 -12.75 -1.17
CA LYS A 110 -5.58 -13.20 -2.55
C LYS A 110 -4.29 -13.68 -3.22
N SER A 111 -3.18 -12.97 -3.01
CA SER A 111 -1.86 -13.34 -3.51
C SER A 111 -1.36 -14.66 -2.91
N GLN A 112 -1.60 -14.91 -1.63
CA GLN A 112 -1.23 -16.14 -0.94
C GLN A 112 -2.09 -17.35 -1.35
N GLN A 113 -3.36 -17.14 -1.67
CA GLN A 113 -4.26 -18.21 -2.16
C GLN A 113 -3.92 -18.63 -3.60
N GLN A 114 -3.54 -17.69 -4.47
CA GLN A 114 -3.08 -18.01 -5.83
C GLN A 114 -1.77 -18.80 -5.85
N GLN A 115 -0.89 -18.60 -4.87
CA GLN A 115 0.36 -19.37 -4.73
C GLN A 115 0.15 -20.80 -4.18
N GLN A 116 -1.03 -21.12 -3.63
CA GLN A 116 -1.34 -22.43 -3.03
C GLN A 116 -2.17 -23.37 -3.93
N GLN A 117 -2.42 -23.02 -5.20
CA GLN A 117 -2.93 -23.98 -6.19
C GLN A 117 -1.80 -24.52 -7.09
N PRO A 118 -1.11 -25.61 -6.71
CA PRO A 118 -0.43 -26.45 -7.69
C PRO A 118 -1.44 -27.43 -8.29
N ASP A 119 -1.60 -27.34 -9.61
CA ASP A 119 -1.78 -28.48 -10.52
C ASP A 119 -2.81 -29.57 -10.11
N LYS A 120 -4.07 -29.41 -10.56
CA LYS A 120 -5.02 -30.54 -10.71
C LYS A 120 -5.44 -30.69 -12.18
N GLU A 121 -4.47 -31.00 -13.03
CA GLU A 121 -4.67 -31.74 -14.28
C GLU A 121 -3.52 -32.77 -14.30
N VAL A 122 -3.72 -34.08 -14.15
CA VAL A 122 -4.30 -34.98 -15.15
C VAL A 122 -4.59 -36.33 -14.48
N LYS A 123 -5.83 -36.83 -14.61
CA LYS A 123 -6.10 -38.24 -14.93
C LYS A 123 -7.56 -38.39 -15.33
N THR A 124 -7.85 -38.14 -16.61
CA THR A 124 -8.98 -38.82 -17.26
C THR A 124 -8.60 -40.29 -17.35
N GLU A 125 -9.28 -41.06 -16.51
CA GLU A 125 -9.44 -42.50 -16.63
C GLU A 125 -10.30 -42.73 -17.87
N ASP A 126 -9.80 -43.46 -18.86
CA ASP A 126 -10.67 -44.28 -19.69
C ASP A 126 -9.91 -45.51 -20.14
N GLY A 127 -10.16 -46.60 -19.42
CA GLY A 127 -9.97 -47.94 -19.94
C GLY A 127 -11.35 -48.52 -20.18
N VAL A 128 -11.63 -48.96 -21.41
CA VAL A 128 -12.50 -50.12 -21.62
C VAL A 128 -12.17 -50.83 -22.93
N ALA A 129 -12.42 -52.13 -22.89
CA ALA A 129 -11.93 -53.21 -23.73
C ALA A 129 -12.49 -53.28 -25.16
N GLY A 130 -11.80 -54.07 -26.00
CA GLY A 130 -12.25 -54.53 -27.32
C GLY A 130 -11.14 -55.29 -28.04
#